data_AF-T0ZUU8-F1
#
_entry.id   AF-T0ZUU8-F1
#
_cell.length_a   1.000
_cell.length_b   1.000
_cell.length_c   1.000
_cell.angle_alpha   90.00
_cell.angle_beta   90.00
_cell.angle_gamma   90.00
#
_symmetry.space_group_name_H-M   'P 1'
#
loop_
_entity.id
_entity.type
_entity.pdbx_description
1 polymer ?
#
loop_
_entity_poly.entity_id
_entity_poly.type
_entity_poly.pdbx_seq_one_letter_code
_entity_poly.pdbx_strand_id
1 'polypeptide(L)' 'MKPETIALHGGFDCDPATKSVAVPIYQTVAYAFDSAAHGAALFDLEVEGFRYTR' A
#
# COMPACT_ATOMS: atom_id res chain seq x y z
N MET A 1 4.53 13.71 -19.17
CA MET A 1 4.29 12.33 -19.65
C MET A 1 2.98 12.35 -20.46
N LYS A 2 2.83 11.53 -21.51
CA LYS A 2 1.59 11.53 -22.32
C LYS A 2 0.43 10.90 -21.53
N PRO A 3 -0.83 11.30 -21.75
CA PRO A 3 -1.99 10.75 -21.03
C PRO A 3 -2.08 9.22 -21.13
N GLU A 4 -1.75 8.65 -22.28
CA GLU A 4 -1.79 7.20 -22.51
C GLU A 4 -0.76 6.45 -21.67
N THR A 5 0.39 7.08 -21.41
CA THR A 5 1.43 6.52 -20.54
C THR A 5 1.01 6.59 -19.07
N ILE A 6 0.39 7.71 -18.65
CA ILE A 6 -0.13 7.86 -17.28
C ILE A 6 -1.24 6.85 -17.02
N ALA A 7 -2.11 6.59 -18.00
CA ALA A 7 -3.17 5.59 -17.89
C ALA A 7 -2.63 4.17 -17.64
N LEU A 8 -1.43 3.86 -18.12
CA LEU A 8 -0.81 2.53 -17.97
C LEU A 8 0.13 2.42 -16.75
N HIS A 9 0.86 3.49 -16.41
CA HIS A 9 1.94 3.46 -15.40
C HIS A 9 1.70 4.38 -14.21
N GLY A 10 0.61 5.15 -14.20
CA GLY A 10 0.28 6.05 -13.10
C GLY A 10 -0.01 5.28 -11.81
N GLY A 11 0.67 5.64 -10.73
CA GLY A 11 0.39 5.10 -9.38
C GLY A 11 0.99 3.73 -9.08
N PHE A 12 1.70 3.09 -10.02
CA PHE A 12 2.39 1.82 -9.76
C PHE A 12 3.59 1.61 -10.69
N ASP A 13 4.73 1.22 -10.11
CA ASP A 13 5.95 0.86 -10.84
C ASP A 13 6.14 -0.66 -10.91
N CYS A 14 6.70 -1.25 -9.85
CA CYS A 14 6.80 -2.69 -9.67
C CYS A 14 6.76 -3.01 -8.17
N ASP A 15 6.29 -4.21 -7.82
CA ASP A 15 6.32 -4.63 -6.42
C ASP A 15 7.78 -4.78 -5.94
N PRO A 16 8.23 -4.03 -4.93
CA PRO A 16 9.62 -4.09 -4.47
C PRO A 16 9.99 -5.47 -3.91
N ALA A 17 9.03 -6.22 -3.35
CA ALA A 17 9.27 -7.51 -2.73
C ALA A 17 9.44 -8.65 -3.74
N THR A 18 8.61 -8.70 -4.78
CA THR A 18 8.59 -9.83 -5.74
C THR A 18 9.01 -9.47 -7.17
N LYS A 19 9.14 -8.18 -7.48
CA LYS A 19 9.34 -7.64 -8.85
C LYS A 19 8.17 -7.91 -9.80
N SER A 20 6.97 -8.18 -9.26
CA SER A 20 5.76 -8.23 -10.08
C SER A 20 5.52 -6.88 -10.76
N VAL A 21 5.29 -6.92 -12.07
CA VAL A 21 4.90 -5.75 -12.87
C VAL A 21 3.38 -5.56 -12.94
N ALA A 22 2.61 -6.58 -12.58
CA ALA A 22 1.18 -6.45 -12.33
C ALA A 22 0.93 -6.07 -10.87
N VAL A 23 -0.05 -5.20 -10.63
CA VAL A 23 -0.48 -4.81 -9.28
C VAL A 23 -1.01 -6.03 -8.54
N PRO A 24 -0.48 -6.38 -7.36
CA PRO A 24 -1.01 -7.49 -6.57
C PRO A 24 -2.43 -7.21 -6.07
N ILE A 25 -3.24 -8.27 -5.99
CA ILE A 25 -4.55 -8.22 -5.35
C ILE A 25 -4.36 -8.53 -3.85
N TYR A 26 -4.32 -7.50 -3.01
CA TYR A 26 -4.28 -7.65 -1.55
C TYR A 26 -5.69 -7.95 -1.00
N GLN A 27 -6.20 -9.17 -1.24
CA GLN A 27 -7.50 -9.61 -0.76
C GLN A 27 -7.47 -9.95 0.75
N THR A 28 -7.31 -8.92 1.57
CA THR A 28 -7.27 -9.00 3.03
C THR A 28 -8.26 -8.04 3.68
N VAL A 29 -8.62 -8.31 4.94
CA VAL A 29 -9.49 -7.45 5.75
C VAL A 29 -8.71 -6.56 6.72
N ALA A 30 -7.47 -6.94 7.06
CA ALA A 30 -6.63 -6.26 8.04
C ALA A 30 -5.13 -6.48 7.77
N TYR A 31 -4.30 -5.64 8.38
CA TYR A 31 -2.84 -5.68 8.30
C TYR A 31 -2.24 -5.81 9.70
N ALA A 32 -1.15 -6.57 9.82
CA ALA A 32 -0.47 -6.75 11.10
C ALA A 32 0.29 -5.46 11.50
N PHE A 33 0.33 -5.18 12.80
CA PHE A 33 1.18 -4.13 13.36
C PHE A 33 2.50 -4.72 13.86
N ASP A 34 3.60 -4.00 13.64
CA ASP A 34 4.92 -4.43 14.13
C ASP A 34 5.01 -4.38 15.67
N SER A 35 4.21 -3.53 16.32
CA SER A 35 4.09 -3.43 17.77
C SER A 35 2.79 -2.71 18.18
N ALA A 36 2.45 -2.75 19.47
CA ALA A 36 1.32 -1.97 20.02
C ALA A 36 1.52 -0.46 19.82
N ALA A 37 2.75 0.03 19.94
CA ALA A 37 3.09 1.44 19.70
C ALA A 37 2.92 1.83 18.23
N HIS A 38 3.33 0.96 17.28
CA HIS A 38 3.07 1.19 15.85
C HIS A 38 1.56 1.25 15.56
N GLY A 39 0.77 0.34 16.14
CA GLY A 39 -0.69 0.40 16.03
C GLY A 39 -1.27 1.74 16.50
N ALA A 40 -0.87 2.22 17.68
CA ALA A 40 -1.31 3.52 18.20
C ALA A 40 -0.95 4.68 17.27
N ALA A 41 0.30 4.78 16.83
CA ALA A 41 0.76 5.82 15.93
C ALA A 41 -0.01 5.84 14.59
N LEU A 42 -0.37 4.66 14.06
CA LEU A 42 -1.24 4.59 12.88
C LEU A 42 -2.62 5.17 13.15
N PHE A 43 -3.25 4.87 14.30
CA PHE A 43 -4.58 5.38 14.63
C PHE A 43 -4.58 6.89 14.93
N ASP A 44 -3.48 7.41 15.48
CA ASP A 44 -3.31 8.83 15.78
C ASP A 44 -2.84 9.66 14.57
N LEU A 45 -2.68 9.02 13.39
CA LEU A 45 -2.21 9.63 12.14
C LEU A 45 -0.79 10.21 12.22
N GLU A 46 0.02 9.71 13.15
CA GLU A 46 1.41 10.11 13.31
C GLU A 46 2.32 9.46 12.26
N VAL A 47 1.91 8.29 11.75
CA VAL A 47 2.61 7.56 10.68
C VAL A 47 1.64 7.05 9.61
N GLU A 48 2.14 6.96 8.38
CA GLU A 48 1.40 6.37 7.27
C GLU A 48 1.39 4.84 7.34
N GLY A 49 0.29 4.22 6.91
CA GLY A 49 0.16 2.77 6.84
C GLY A 49 -1.28 2.29 6.85
N PHE A 50 -1.43 0.98 6.66
CA PHE A 50 -2.72 0.31 6.61
C PHE A 50 -3.13 -0.23 7.98
N ARG A 51 -4.44 -0.30 8.24
CA ARG A 51 -5.03 -0.81 9.50
C ARG A 51 -6.02 -1.93 9.16
N TYR A 52 -7.12 -1.52 8.55
CA TYR A 52 -8.18 -2.35 8.01
C TYR A 52 -8.61 -1.78 6.65
N THR A 53 -9.25 -2.59 5.83
CA THR A 53 -9.52 -2.25 4.41
C THR A 53 -10.71 -1.28 4.21
N ARG A 54 -11.66 -1.24 5.16
CA ARG A 54 -12.86 -0.39 5.10
C ARG A 54 -12.53 1.08 5.29
#